data_AF-A0A8S2A1A1-F1
#
_entry.id   AF-A0A8S2A1A1-F1
#
_cell.length_a   1.000
_cell.length_b   1.000
_cell.length_c   1.000
_cell.angle_alpha   90.00
_cell.angle_beta   90.00
_cell.angle_gamma   90.00
#
_symmetry.space_group_name_H-M   'P 1'
#
loop_
_entity.id
_entity.type
_entity.pdbx_description
1 polymer ?
#
loop_
_entity_poly.entity_id
_entity_poly.type
_entity_poly.pdbx_seq_one_letter_code
_entity_poly.pdbx_strand_id
1 'polypeptide(L)'
;MEGGWFPIKDIDDPSVDDIAKFAITRNNKENNSALKLQTVVSGESQVVCGIIFRLIIDVSEGDDGDIKTYEAEVYQPPWRDNPLVLNYFKLIN
;
A
#
# COMPACT_ATOMS: atom_id res chain seq x y z
N MET A 1 8.41 -5.65 -22.36
CA MET A 1 8.95 -6.36 -21.19
C MET A 1 8.15 -5.85 -20.02
N GLU A 2 7.14 -6.59 -19.58
CA GLU A 2 6.58 -6.37 -18.25
C GLU A 2 7.67 -6.80 -17.27
N GLY A 3 8.12 -5.89 -16.42
CA GLY A 3 9.17 -6.19 -15.45
C GLY A 3 8.68 -7.24 -14.47
N GLY A 4 9.55 -8.12 -13.99
CA GLY A 4 9.22 -8.97 -12.85
C GLY A 4 8.93 -8.13 -11.60
N TRP A 5 8.49 -8.79 -10.53
CA TRP A 5 8.43 -8.16 -9.23
C TRP A 5 9.83 -7.99 -8.65
N PHE A 6 10.11 -6.81 -8.10
CA PHE A 6 11.37 -6.48 -7.47
C PHE A 6 11.12 -6.07 -6.01
N PRO A 7 11.85 -6.65 -5.04
CA PRO A 7 11.70 -6.26 -3.64
C PRO A 7 12.10 -4.79 -3.46
N ILE A 8 11.30 -4.06 -2.68
CA ILE A 8 11.60 -2.70 -2.26
C ILE A 8 12.71 -2.79 -1.21
N LYS A 9 13.88 -2.22 -1.51
CA LYS A 9 15.06 -2.31 -0.64
C LYS A 9 14.97 -1.38 0.56
N ASP A 10 14.42 -0.19 0.34
CA ASP A 10 14.27 0.84 1.36
C ASP A 10 12.76 1.02 1.63
N ILE A 11 12.27 0.30 2.63
CA ILE A 11 10.87 0.39 3.06
C ILE A 11 10.59 1.66 3.86
N ASP A 12 11.64 2.34 4.33
CA ASP A 12 11.57 3.61 5.05
C ASP A 12 11.62 4.80 4.08
N ASP A 13 11.69 4.56 2.76
CA ASP A 13 11.60 5.62 1.76
C ASP A 13 10.25 6.35 1.91
N PRO A 14 10.24 7.69 2.00
CA PRO A 14 9.02 8.48 2.14
C PRO A 14 7.94 8.17 1.10
N SER A 15 8.35 7.76 -0.11
CA SER A 15 7.44 7.38 -1.18
C SER A 15 6.66 6.11 -0.84
N VAL A 16 7.28 5.15 -0.16
CA VAL A 16 6.65 3.90 0.26
C VAL A 16 5.62 4.17 1.36
N ASP A 17 5.97 5.04 2.30
CA ASP A 17 5.06 5.49 3.36
C ASP A 17 3.85 6.26 2.78
N ASP A 18 4.06 7.13 1.79
CA ASP A 18 2.97 7.82 1.08
C ASP A 18 2.01 6.85 0.37
N ILE A 19 2.55 5.79 -0.25
CA ILE A 19 1.75 4.75 -0.90
C ILE A 19 0.96 3.94 0.12
N ALA A 20 1.55 3.58 1.26
CA ALA A 20 0.88 2.87 2.34
C ALA A 20 -0.26 3.72 2.95
N LYS A 21 0.01 5.00 3.21
CA LYS A 21 -1.00 5.97 3.69
C LYS A 21 -2.13 6.16 2.70
N PHE A 22 -1.82 6.23 1.40
CA PHE A 22 -2.84 6.27 0.35
C PHE A 22 -3.74 5.03 0.40
N ALA A 23 -3.15 3.83 0.48
CA ALA A 23 -3.90 2.58 0.51
C ALA A 23 -4.89 2.53 1.68
N ILE A 24 -4.44 2.89 2.88
CA ILE A 24 -5.29 2.92 4.08
C ILE A 24 -6.38 3.98 3.97
N THR A 25 -6.02 5.19 3.54
CA THR A 25 -6.99 6.29 3.38
C THR A 25 -8.08 5.91 2.39
N ARG A 26 -7.71 5.28 1.27
CA ARG A 26 -8.63 4.84 0.25
C ARG A 26 -9.53 3.71 0.76
N ASN A 27 -8.95 2.70 1.42
CA ASN A 27 -9.70 1.61 2.04
C ASN A 27 -10.70 2.10 3.09
N ASN A 28 -10.27 3.02 3.96
CA ASN A 28 -11.13 3.64 4.98
C ASN A 28 -12.31 4.37 4.37
N LYS A 29 -12.08 5.11 3.28
CA LYS A 29 -13.14 5.81 2.56
C LYS A 29 -14.14 4.85 1.91
N GLU A 30 -13.68 3.75 1.34
CA GLU A 30 -14.54 2.78 0.64
C GLU A 30 -15.34 1.88 1.59
N ASN A 31 -14.76 1.52 2.74
CA ASN A 31 -15.35 0.58 3.70
C ASN A 31 -15.93 1.25 4.95
N ASN A 32 -15.89 2.58 5.04
CA ASN A 32 -16.23 3.34 6.26
C ASN A 32 -15.48 2.82 7.50
N SER A 33 -14.21 2.45 7.34
CA SER A 33 -13.33 1.98 8.43
C SER A 33 -12.43 3.10 8.95
N ALA A 34 -11.81 2.87 10.11
CA ALA A 34 -10.88 3.81 10.76
C ALA A 34 -9.52 3.14 11.06
N LEU A 35 -8.97 2.44 10.06
CA LEU A 35 -7.66 1.78 10.19
C LEU A 35 -6.55 2.82 10.25
N LYS A 36 -5.54 2.55 11.09
CA LYS A 36 -4.33 3.39 11.23
C LYS A 36 -3.10 2.61 10.81
N LEU A 37 -2.23 3.23 10.01
CA LEU A 37 -0.93 2.66 9.64
C LEU A 37 -0.06 2.55 10.89
N GLN A 38 0.47 1.36 11.17
CA GLN A 38 1.47 1.15 12.21
C GLN A 38 2.87 1.09 11.59
N THR A 39 3.07 0.20 10.62
CA THR A 39 4.35 0.07 9.91
C THR A 39 4.19 -0.56 8.53
N VAL A 40 5.16 -0.30 7.66
CA VAL A 40 5.35 -1.06 6.42
C VAL A 40 6.34 -2.18 6.72
N VAL A 41 5.88 -3.43 6.64
CA VAL A 41 6.67 -4.62 6.99
C VAL A 41 7.61 -5.00 5.85
N SER A 42 7.09 -4.97 4.61
CA SER A 42 7.84 -5.27 3.40
C SER A 42 7.07 -4.78 2.17
N GLY A 43 7.70 -4.82 1.01
CA GLY A 43 6.99 -4.60 -0.24
C GLY A 43 7.78 -5.01 -1.46
N GLU A 44 7.06 -5.15 -2.56
CA GLU A 44 7.60 -5.39 -3.89
C GLU A 44 6.99 -4.40 -4.89
N SER A 45 7.72 -4.11 -5.95
CA SER A 45 7.29 -3.21 -7.01
C SER A 45 7.45 -3.86 -8.37
N GLN A 46 6.57 -3.52 -9.30
CA GLN A 46 6.62 -3.98 -10.68
C GLN A 46 6.52 -2.79 -11.63
N VAL A 47 7.44 -2.70 -12.58
CA VAL A 47 7.40 -1.69 -13.65
C VAL A 47 6.56 -2.22 -14.81
N VAL A 48 5.50 -1.49 -15.11
CA VAL A 48 4.57 -1.72 -16.23
C VAL A 48 4.47 -0.43 -17.05
N CYS A 49 3.32 -0.12 -17.65
CA CYS A 49 3.04 1.25 -18.12
C CYS A 49 2.72 2.17 -16.93
N GLY A 50 3.64 2.29 -15.97
CA GLY A 50 3.43 2.81 -14.61
C GLY A 50 4.19 1.95 -13.59
N ILE A 51 3.85 2.06 -12.31
CA ILE A 51 4.44 1.22 -11.25
C ILE A 51 3.31 0.61 -10.43
N ILE A 52 3.36 -0.70 -10.18
CA ILE A 52 2.50 -1.36 -9.20
C ILE A 52 3.34 -1.60 -7.95
N PHE A 53 2.83 -1.17 -6.80
CA PHE A 53 3.40 -1.46 -5.50
C PHE A 53 2.51 -2.46 -4.80
N ARG A 54 3.10 -3.54 -4.27
CA ARG A 54 2.44 -4.46 -3.35
C ARG A 54 3.15 -4.35 -2.01
N LEU A 55 2.45 -3.85 -1.01
CA LEU A 55 2.97 -3.60 0.32
C LEU A 55 2.33 -4.54 1.32
N ILE A 56 3.15 -5.05 2.24
CA ILE A 56 2.71 -5.74 3.45
C ILE A 56 2.80 -4.72 4.58
N ILE A 57 1.66 -4.41 5.20
CA ILE A 57 1.53 -3.34 6.18
C ILE A 57 0.84 -3.85 7.43
N ASP A 58 1.29 -3.39 8.59
CA ASP A 58 0.59 -3.58 9.84
C ASP A 58 -0.32 -2.38 10.10
N VAL A 59 -1.56 -2.67 10.45
CA VAL A 59 -2.59 -1.67 10.72
C VAL A 59 -3.36 -2.02 11.99
N SER A 60 -3.80 -1.00 12.71
CA SER A 60 -4.66 -1.14 13.89
C SER A 60 -6.05 -0.55 13.64
N GLU A 61 -7.06 -1.12 14.32
CA GLU A 61 -8.41 -0.54 14.39
C GLU A 61 -8.47 0.50 15.53
N GLY A 62 -8.07 1.75 15.25
CA GLY A 62 -8.00 2.80 16.28
C GLY A 62 -6.73 2.73 17.13
N ASP A 63 -6.71 3.45 18.26
CA ASP A 63 -5.52 3.58 19.13
C ASP A 63 -5.26 2.34 20.01
N ASP A 64 -6.31 1.61 20.40
CA ASP A 64 -6.25 0.42 21.25
C ASP A 64 -6.64 -0.87 20.51
N GLY A 65 -6.75 -0.82 19.18
CA GLY A 65 -7.16 -1.96 18.37
C GLY A 65 -6.04 -2.98 18.14
N ASP A 66 -6.44 -4.24 17.94
CA ASP A 66 -5.51 -5.31 17.56
C ASP A 66 -4.76 -4.93 16.27
N ILE A 67 -3.46 -5.20 16.26
CA ILE A 67 -2.62 -5.06 15.07
C ILE A 67 -2.87 -6.26 14.17
N LYS A 68 -3.23 -5.98 12.91
CA LYS A 68 -3.47 -6.96 11.86
C LYS A 68 -2.60 -6.62 10.66
N THR A 69 -2.09 -7.64 9.98
CA THR A 69 -1.27 -7.48 8.79
C THR A 69 -2.13 -7.54 7.53
N TYR A 70 -1.93 -6.61 6.61
CA TYR A 70 -2.66 -6.52 5.35
C TYR A 70 -1.69 -6.45 4.17
N GLU A 71 -2.12 -7.00 3.03
CA GLU A 71 -1.48 -6.78 1.73
C GLU A 71 -2.30 -5.75 0.97
N ALA A 72 -1.64 -4.70 0.52
CA ALA A 72 -2.24 -3.64 -0.28
C ALA A 72 -1.52 -3.53 -1.63
N GLU A 73 -2.28 -3.49 -2.72
CA GLU A 73 -1.73 -3.23 -4.03
C GLU A 73 -2.20 -1.88 -4.56
N VAL A 74 -1.24 -1.03 -4.88
CA VAL A 74 -1.45 0.33 -5.36
C VAL A 74 -0.79 0.49 -6.71
N TYR A 75 -1.56 0.96 -7.69
CA TYR A 75 -1.05 1.35 -9.00
C TYR A 75 -0.78 2.85 -9.06
N GLN A 76 0.44 3.20 -9.44
CA GLN A 76 0.88 4.55 -9.78
C GLN A 76 0.99 4.68 -11.31
N PRO A 77 0.10 5.46 -11.94
CA PRO A 77 0.20 5.73 -13.36
C PRO A 77 1.47 6.51 -13.72
N PRO A 78 1.94 6.45 -14.98
CA PRO A 78 3.21 7.04 -15.41
C PRO A 78 3.15 8.57 -15.53
N TRP A 79 1.93 9.13 -15.65
CA TRP A 79 1.68 10.55 -15.78
C TRP A 79 1.27 11.14 -14.43
N ARG A 80 1.95 12.22 -13.99
CA ARG A 80 1.79 12.82 -12.65
C ARG A 80 0.38 13.37 -12.36
N ASP A 81 -0.40 13.66 -13.40
CA ASP A 81 -1.76 14.19 -13.24
C ASP A 81 -2.79 13.11 -12.88
N ASN A 82 -2.42 11.83 -13.03
CA ASN A 82 -3.31 10.74 -12.72
C ASN A 82 -3.21 10.35 -11.23
N PRO A 83 -4.34 10.15 -10.54
CA PRO A 83 -4.32 9.73 -9.14
C PRO A 83 -3.82 8.30 -9.00
N LEU A 84 -3.26 7.99 -7.81
CA LEU A 84 -3.03 6.61 -7.39
C LEU A 84 -4.34 5.82 -7.38
N VAL A 85 -4.23 4.51 -7.64
CA VAL A 85 -5.37 3.59 -7.67
C VAL A 85 -5.10 2.48 -6.67
N LEU A 86 -6.02 2.26 -5.72
CA LEU A 86 -6.00 1.07 -4.87
C LEU A 86 -6.64 -0.08 -5.65
N ASN A 87 -5.85 -1.10 -5.97
CA ASN A 87 -6.35 -2.29 -6.67
C ASN A 87 -7.04 -3.23 -5.68
N TYR A 88 -6.40 -3.51 -4.55
CA TYR A 88 -7.00 -4.24 -3.43
C TYR A 88 -6.32 -3.94 -2.10
N PHE A 89 -7.03 -4.28 -1.03
CA PHE A 89 -6.58 -4.23 0.35
C PHE A 89 -7.13 -5.46 1.06
N LYS A 90 -6.27 -6.43 1.42
CA LYS A 90 -6.70 -7.72 1.96
C LYS A 90 -5.97 -8.07 3.26
N LEU A 91 -6.69 -8.62 4.24
CA LEU A 91 -6.09 -9.16 5.45
C LEU A 91 -5.22 -10.38 5.08
N ILE A 92 -4.04 -10.48 5.67
CA ILE A 92 -3.17 -11.65 5.56
C ILE A 92 -3.20 -12.37 6.91
N ASN A 93 -3.53 -13.66 6.89
CA ASN A 93 -3.52 -14.56 8.05
C ASN A 93 -2.35 -15.54 7.93
#